data_AF-A0A1G1EE09-F1
#
_entry.id   AF-A0A1G1EE09-F1
#
_cell.length_a   1.000
_cell.length_b   1.000
_cell.length_c   1.000
_cell.angle_alpha   90.00
_cell.angle_beta   90.00
_cell.angle_gamma   90.00
#
_symmetry.space_group_name_H-M   'P 1'
#
loop_
_entity.id
_entity.type
_entity.pdbx_description
1 polymer ?
#
loop_
_entity_poly.entity_id
_entity_poly.type
_entity_poly.pdbx_seq_one_letter_code
_entity_poly.pdbx_strand_id
1 'polypeptide(L)'
;MPEKIPNIIIPRQIFLSINVPLPKMGKILGGRFLFLRVNLLLTALLVCCTTYQGLAQELQSVDGWMVVDSRGNRVGRVLGVSNPDNAVIGFESDGRVFQINVWPGGFRFGGGVLFTSPNCQGQPYVPVSKPPLFMAFGIIATPGHTVWVGQLEVPPQTITVVSVLNDTCQASTFSTWALPAIPVVNLDELFLPPFKLATDTTTGVPDHAHTYLTGKGEGHNNVTATTGGMIRR
;
A
#
# COMPACT_ATOMS: atom_id res chain seq x y z
N MET A 1 12.00 -10.86 -37.00
CA MET A 1 10.91 -9.91 -37.27
C MET A 1 11.02 -8.83 -36.19
N PRO A 2 11.26 -7.56 -36.53
CA PRO A 2 11.46 -6.53 -35.52
C PRO A 2 10.13 -6.13 -34.90
N GLU A 3 10.03 -6.34 -33.59
CA GLU A 3 8.87 -6.04 -32.77
C GLU A 3 8.73 -4.53 -32.57
N LYS A 4 7.55 -4.01 -32.89
CA LYS A 4 7.23 -2.59 -32.95
C LYS A 4 6.99 -2.07 -31.53
N ILE A 5 7.94 -1.31 -30.99
CA ILE A 5 7.84 -0.68 -29.66
C ILE A 5 6.64 0.30 -29.67
N PRO A 6 5.68 0.20 -28.74
CA PRO A 6 4.55 1.13 -28.68
C PRO A 6 5.00 2.51 -28.18
N ASN A 7 4.44 3.55 -28.80
CA ASN A 7 4.62 4.95 -28.43
C ASN A 7 4.20 5.20 -26.98
N ILE A 8 5.16 5.58 -26.13
CA ILE A 8 4.90 6.08 -24.78
C ILE A 8 4.33 7.50 -24.92
N ILE A 9 3.05 7.65 -24.62
CA ILE A 9 2.38 8.95 -24.53
C ILE A 9 2.74 9.58 -23.18
N ILE A 10 3.62 10.58 -23.22
CA ILE A 10 3.97 11.39 -22.05
C ILE A 10 2.77 12.29 -21.71
N PRO A 11 2.20 12.25 -20.49
CA PRO A 11 1.10 13.15 -20.13
C PRO A 11 1.60 14.60 -20.12
N ARG A 12 0.95 15.43 -20.94
CA ARG A 12 1.11 16.89 -20.95
C ARG A 12 0.85 17.42 -19.54
N GLN A 13 1.80 18.14 -18.96
CA GLN A 13 1.58 18.87 -17.72
C GLN A 13 0.44 19.88 -17.92
N ILE A 14 -0.64 19.67 -17.17
CA ILE A 14 -1.79 20.58 -17.11
C ILE A 14 -1.38 21.73 -16.19
N PHE A 15 -1.02 22.88 -16.78
CA PHE A 15 -0.91 24.13 -16.06
C PHE A 15 -2.31 24.60 -15.65
N LEU A 16 -2.68 24.34 -14.39
CA LEU A 16 -3.84 24.97 -13.75
C LEU A 16 -3.57 26.47 -13.61
N SER A 17 -4.06 27.24 -14.58
CA SER A 17 -4.09 28.69 -14.50
C SER A 17 -5.18 29.11 -13.54
N ILE A 18 -4.81 29.38 -12.28
CA ILE A 18 -5.74 29.93 -11.29
C ILE A 18 -5.94 31.41 -11.63
N ASN A 19 -7.07 31.73 -12.27
CA ASN A 19 -7.52 33.11 -12.46
C ASN A 19 -8.06 33.64 -11.13
N VAL A 20 -7.20 34.24 -10.31
CA VAL A 20 -7.62 34.96 -9.11
C VAL A 20 -8.13 36.35 -9.54
N PRO A 21 -9.41 36.69 -9.34
CA PRO A 21 -9.92 38.02 -9.66
C PRO A 21 -9.24 39.06 -8.74
N LEU A 22 -8.45 39.95 -9.37
CA LEU A 22 -7.80 41.06 -8.68
C LEU A 22 -8.87 42.01 -8.08
N PRO A 23 -8.76 42.36 -6.79
CA PRO A 23 -9.65 43.35 -6.20
C PRO A 23 -9.43 44.71 -6.87
N LYS A 24 -10.53 45.40 -7.21
CA LYS A 24 -10.52 46.75 -7.78
C LYS A 24 -9.87 47.72 -6.80
N MET A 25 -8.62 48.10 -7.07
CA MET A 25 -7.91 49.11 -6.29
C MET A 25 -8.49 50.51 -6.57
N GLY A 26 -9.14 51.09 -5.56
CA GLY A 26 -9.44 52.51 -5.51
C GLY A 26 -8.15 53.34 -5.48
N LYS A 27 -8.13 54.45 -6.22
CA LYS A 27 -7.01 55.39 -6.31
C LYS A 27 -6.75 56.04 -4.95
N ILE A 28 -5.81 55.48 -4.18
CA ILE A 28 -5.24 56.13 -3.01
C ILE A 28 -3.86 56.65 -3.41
N LEU A 29 -3.79 57.97 -3.63
CA LEU A 29 -2.54 58.71 -3.76
C LEU A 29 -1.83 58.72 -2.40
N GLY A 30 -0.55 58.35 -2.41
CA GLY A 30 0.31 58.30 -1.23
C GLY A 30 0.49 56.86 -0.75
N GLY A 31 1.62 56.19 -0.92
CA GLY A 31 2.95 56.67 -1.26
C GLY A 31 3.90 55.54 -0.90
N ARG A 32 4.23 54.70 -1.89
CA ARG A 32 5.44 53.87 -2.05
C ARG A 32 5.91 52.92 -0.91
N PHE A 33 5.38 52.95 0.30
CA PHE A 33 5.83 52.09 1.41
C PHE A 33 5.02 50.80 1.59
N LEU A 34 3.80 50.72 1.03
CA LEU A 34 2.95 49.52 1.20
C LEU A 34 3.25 48.39 0.20
N PHE A 35 3.72 48.73 -1.02
CA PHE A 35 4.00 47.72 -2.06
C PHE A 35 5.23 46.85 -1.77
N LEU A 36 6.17 47.35 -0.95
CA LEU A 36 7.36 46.59 -0.57
C LEU A 36 7.06 45.48 0.45
N ARG A 37 6.05 45.67 1.31
CA ARG A 37 5.71 44.70 2.38
C ARG A 37 4.90 43.49 1.88
N VAL A 38 4.09 43.66 0.84
CA VAL A 38 3.27 42.57 0.28
C VAL A 38 4.11 41.60 -0.57
N ASN A 39 5.08 42.11 -1.34
CA ASN A 39 5.99 41.26 -2.11
C ASN A 39 6.90 40.42 -1.20
N LEU A 40 7.40 40.98 -0.09
CA LEU A 40 8.28 40.25 0.83
C LEU A 40 7.58 39.05 1.49
N LEU A 41 6.31 39.23 1.89
CA LEU A 41 5.47 38.17 2.47
C LEU A 41 5.13 37.09 1.44
N LEU A 42 4.87 37.46 0.18
CA LEU A 42 4.59 36.50 -0.89
C LEU A 42 5.83 35.68 -1.27
N THR A 43 7.01 36.30 -1.34
CA THR A 43 8.29 35.57 -1.53
C THR A 43 8.64 34.70 -0.34
N ALA A 44 8.39 35.14 0.90
CA ALA A 44 8.62 34.32 2.08
C ALA A 44 7.70 33.10 2.12
N LEU A 45 6.43 33.24 1.70
CA LEU A 45 5.50 32.11 1.58
C LEU A 45 5.92 31.12 0.47
N LEU A 46 6.38 31.64 -0.68
CA LEU A 46 6.85 30.83 -1.80
C LEU A 46 8.16 30.07 -1.47
N VAL A 47 9.09 30.68 -0.74
CA VAL A 47 10.31 30.01 -0.27
C VAL A 47 10.00 28.92 0.76
N CYS A 48 8.97 29.12 1.60
CA CYS A 48 8.56 28.14 2.61
C CYS A 48 7.91 26.87 2.00
N CYS A 49 7.26 26.99 0.83
CA CYS A 49 6.69 25.83 0.13
C CYS A 49 7.73 25.02 -0.67
N THR A 50 8.85 25.61 -1.08
CA THR A 50 9.88 24.90 -1.87
C THR A 50 10.85 24.06 -1.03
N THR A 51 10.92 24.25 0.30
CA THR A 51 11.84 23.49 1.17
C THR A 51 11.21 22.23 1.77
N TYR A 52 9.92 21.97 1.53
CA TYR A 52 9.21 20.78 2.03
C TYR A 52 9.36 19.53 1.13
N GLN A 53 10.38 19.47 0.27
CA GLN A 53 10.68 18.26 -0.51
C GLN A 53 11.52 17.21 0.26
N GLY A 54 11.88 17.47 1.52
CA GLY A 54 13.00 16.79 2.18
C GLY A 54 12.71 15.65 3.16
N LEU A 55 11.49 15.12 3.30
CA LEU A 55 11.22 14.01 4.24
C LEU A 55 10.43 12.84 3.62
N ALA A 56 10.56 12.61 2.32
CA ALA A 56 10.43 11.25 1.82
C ALA A 56 11.69 10.51 2.27
N GLN A 57 11.66 9.95 3.48
CA GLN A 57 12.72 9.07 3.94
C GLN A 57 12.63 7.84 3.05
N GLU A 58 13.43 7.83 1.98
CA GLU A 58 13.63 6.66 1.14
C GLU A 58 14.00 5.54 2.10
N LEU A 59 13.15 4.51 2.14
CA LEU A 59 13.45 3.29 2.88
C LEU A 59 14.71 2.73 2.23
N GLN A 60 15.86 3.08 2.80
CA GLN A 60 17.14 2.50 2.42
C GLN A 60 17.02 1.03 2.80
N SER A 61 16.78 0.21 1.79
CA SER A 61 16.96 -1.23 1.93
C SER A 61 18.33 -1.47 2.53
N VAL A 62 18.39 -2.34 3.52
CA VAL A 62 19.68 -2.85 3.97
C VAL A 62 20.16 -3.77 2.86
N ASP A 63 20.97 -3.21 1.96
CA ASP A 63 21.44 -3.94 0.78
C ASP A 63 22.13 -5.24 1.23
N GLY A 64 21.85 -6.30 0.47
CA GLY A 64 22.39 -7.62 0.75
C GLY A 64 21.60 -8.45 1.75
N TRP A 65 20.38 -8.07 2.17
CA TRP A 65 19.51 -8.93 2.97
C TRP A 65 18.19 -9.29 2.28
N MET A 66 17.81 -10.56 2.41
CA MET A 66 16.53 -11.09 1.97
C MET A 66 15.93 -11.99 3.04
N VAL A 67 14.61 -12.18 2.99
CA VAL A 67 13.94 -13.23 3.76
C VAL A 67 13.73 -14.44 2.86
N VAL A 68 14.10 -15.61 3.36
CA VAL A 68 13.85 -16.89 2.71
C VAL A 68 12.94 -17.76 3.55
N ASP A 69 12.16 -18.59 2.88
CA ASP A 69 11.33 -19.62 3.49
C ASP A 69 12.14 -20.88 3.82
N SER A 70 11.49 -21.91 4.39
CA SER A 70 12.16 -23.16 4.78
C SER A 70 12.66 -24.01 3.61
N ARG A 71 12.20 -23.72 2.39
CA ARG A 71 12.65 -24.35 1.14
C ARG A 71 13.77 -23.55 0.46
N GLY A 72 14.14 -22.39 1.01
CA GLY A 72 15.12 -21.48 0.42
C GLY A 72 14.53 -20.54 -0.64
N ASN A 73 13.20 -20.48 -0.79
CA ASN A 73 12.55 -19.54 -1.70
C ASN A 73 12.65 -18.12 -1.14
N ARG A 74 12.93 -17.15 -2.01
CA ARG A 74 12.92 -15.74 -1.65
C ARG A 74 11.49 -15.27 -1.43
N VAL A 75 11.21 -14.74 -0.24
CA VAL A 75 9.91 -14.18 0.14
C VAL A 75 9.78 -12.72 -0.29
N GLY A 76 10.84 -11.93 -0.08
CA GLY A 76 10.87 -10.51 -0.43
C GLY A 76 12.18 -9.82 -0.04
N ARG A 77 12.33 -8.57 -0.47
CA ARG A 77 13.48 -7.71 -0.12
C ARG A 77 13.25 -7.12 1.28
N VAL A 78 14.29 -7.12 2.11
CA VAL A 78 14.23 -6.50 3.44
C VAL A 78 14.23 -4.98 3.30
N LEU A 79 13.17 -4.35 3.79
CA LEU A 79 13.05 -2.88 3.92
C LEU A 79 13.57 -2.39 5.27
N GLY A 80 13.59 -3.26 6.27
CA GLY A 80 14.13 -2.97 7.60
C GLY A 80 14.11 -4.20 8.50
N VAL A 81 14.92 -4.18 9.55
CA VAL A 81 14.97 -5.24 10.56
C VAL A 81 14.69 -4.59 11.90
N SER A 82 13.60 -4.99 12.56
CA SER A 82 13.21 -4.41 13.85
C SER A 82 13.89 -5.15 15.01
N ASN A 83 14.08 -6.45 14.88
CA ASN A 83 14.87 -7.31 15.75
C ASN A 83 15.39 -8.51 14.92
N PRO A 84 16.34 -9.34 15.43
CA PRO A 84 16.95 -10.43 14.66
C PRO A 84 15.96 -11.43 14.05
N ASP A 85 14.76 -11.52 14.60
CA ASP A 85 13.73 -12.48 14.21
C ASP A 85 12.59 -11.82 13.42
N ASN A 86 12.49 -10.49 13.36
CA ASN A 86 11.39 -9.75 12.74
C ASN A 86 11.92 -8.80 11.67
N ALA A 87 11.75 -9.23 10.43
CA ALA A 87 12.08 -8.48 9.23
C ALA A 87 10.83 -7.81 8.66
N VAL A 88 10.97 -6.55 8.26
CA VAL A 88 9.99 -5.87 7.42
C VAL A 88 10.43 -6.05 5.98
N ILE A 89 9.57 -6.65 5.16
CA ILE A 89 9.84 -6.85 3.73
C ILE A 89 8.88 -6.06 2.85
N GLY A 90 9.35 -5.76 1.64
CA GLY A 90 8.52 -5.34 0.52
C GLY A 90 8.11 -6.59 -0.26
N PHE A 91 6.81 -6.79 -0.42
CA PHE A 91 6.22 -7.89 -1.16
C PHE A 91 5.37 -7.32 -2.31
N GLU A 92 5.57 -7.81 -3.53
CA GLU A 92 4.81 -7.36 -4.69
C GLU A 92 3.86 -8.44 -5.20
N SER A 93 2.60 -8.07 -5.42
CA SER A 93 1.60 -8.92 -6.06
C SER A 93 0.66 -8.04 -6.89
N ASP A 94 0.38 -8.47 -8.12
CA ASP A 94 -0.45 -7.75 -9.09
C ASP A 94 -0.03 -6.28 -9.30
N GLY A 95 1.27 -6.02 -9.35
CA GLY A 95 1.85 -4.68 -9.53
C GLY A 95 1.67 -3.76 -8.32
N ARG A 96 1.27 -4.28 -7.16
CA ARG A 96 1.12 -3.54 -5.90
C ARG A 96 2.19 -3.99 -4.92
N VAL A 97 2.88 -3.02 -4.30
CA VAL A 97 3.88 -3.27 -3.27
C VAL A 97 3.26 -3.10 -1.88
N PHE A 98 3.44 -4.13 -1.06
CA PHE A 98 2.97 -4.25 0.31
C PHE A 98 4.15 -4.30 1.27
N GLN A 99 3.99 -3.68 2.43
CA GLN A 99 4.89 -3.87 3.55
C GLN A 99 4.38 -5.03 4.42
N ILE A 100 5.23 -6.01 4.72
CA ILE A 100 4.85 -7.18 5.52
C ILE A 100 5.88 -7.39 6.63
N ASN A 101 5.44 -7.68 7.85
CA ASN A 101 6.35 -8.14 8.90
C ASN A 101 6.44 -9.67 8.82
N VAL A 102 7.66 -10.19 8.79
CA VAL A 102 7.94 -11.62 8.73
C VAL A 102 8.68 -12.03 9.99
N TRP A 103 8.11 -13.01 10.69
CA TRP A 103 8.65 -13.64 11.88
C TRP A 103 9.07 -15.06 11.53
N PRO A 104 9.90 -15.75 12.35
CA PRO A 104 10.36 -17.08 11.99
C PRO A 104 9.20 -18.07 11.86
N GLY A 105 8.13 -17.88 12.64
CA GLY A 105 6.95 -18.75 12.61
C GLY A 105 5.85 -18.38 11.62
N GLY A 106 5.92 -17.25 10.93
CA GLY A 106 4.79 -16.77 10.14
C GLY A 106 4.84 -15.31 9.75
N PHE A 107 3.79 -14.86 9.07
CA PHE A 107 3.58 -13.46 8.74
C PHE A 107 2.81 -12.75 9.86
N ARG A 108 3.09 -11.46 10.05
CA ARG A 108 2.36 -10.61 10.99
C ARG A 108 2.06 -9.28 10.33
N PHE A 109 0.87 -8.73 10.60
CA PHE A 109 0.55 -7.37 10.24
C PHE A 109 -0.28 -6.70 11.32
N GLY A 110 -0.17 -5.37 11.41
CA GLY A 110 -0.94 -4.59 12.36
C GLY A 110 -2.36 -4.36 11.86
N GLY A 111 -3.35 -4.85 12.61
CA GLY A 111 -4.76 -4.61 12.36
C GLY A 111 -5.56 -5.88 12.11
N GLY A 112 -6.79 -5.72 11.65
CA GLY A 112 -7.67 -6.82 11.27
C GLY A 112 -8.70 -6.35 10.25
N VAL A 113 -9.22 -7.31 9.49
CA VAL A 113 -10.26 -7.06 8.49
C VAL A 113 -11.57 -6.79 9.21
N LEU A 114 -12.22 -5.68 8.89
CA LEU A 114 -13.40 -5.20 9.59
C LEU A 114 -14.67 -5.76 8.93
N PHE A 115 -15.67 -6.10 9.74
CA PHE A 115 -16.96 -6.58 9.28
C PHE A 115 -18.09 -5.88 10.02
N THR A 116 -19.20 -5.65 9.32
CA THR A 116 -20.45 -5.13 9.91
C THR A 116 -21.34 -6.24 10.48
N SER A 117 -20.94 -7.50 10.30
CA SER A 117 -21.58 -8.69 10.88
C SER A 117 -20.88 -9.11 12.18
N PRO A 118 -21.53 -9.90 13.05
CA PRO A 118 -20.93 -10.35 14.31
C PRO A 118 -19.97 -11.55 14.20
N ASN A 119 -19.86 -12.17 13.02
CA ASN A 119 -19.18 -13.43 12.81
C ASN A 119 -18.18 -13.39 11.64
N CYS A 120 -17.70 -12.19 11.27
CA CYS A 120 -16.75 -11.97 10.19
C CYS A 120 -17.21 -12.55 8.84
N GLN A 121 -18.51 -12.51 8.59
CA GLN A 121 -19.12 -12.90 7.32
C GLN A 121 -19.58 -11.67 6.53
N GLY A 122 -19.70 -11.83 5.21
CA GLY A 122 -20.15 -10.77 4.31
C GLY A 122 -18.99 -9.94 3.77
N GLN A 123 -19.25 -8.67 3.47
CA GLN A 123 -18.27 -7.77 2.86
C GLN A 123 -17.15 -7.42 3.87
N PRO A 124 -15.89 -7.74 3.58
CA PRO A 124 -14.75 -7.29 4.38
C PRO A 124 -14.43 -5.82 4.08
N TYR A 125 -13.88 -5.14 5.07
CA TYR A 125 -13.41 -3.76 4.96
C TYR A 125 -12.01 -3.60 5.56
N VAL A 126 -11.23 -2.66 5.04
CA VAL A 126 -9.98 -2.21 5.64
C VAL A 126 -10.12 -0.76 6.10
N PRO A 127 -9.60 -0.38 7.28
CA PRO A 127 -9.63 1.01 7.74
C PRO A 127 -8.85 1.89 6.78
N VAL A 128 -9.35 3.10 6.53
CA VAL A 128 -8.57 4.12 5.83
C VAL A 128 -7.56 4.68 6.82
N SER A 129 -6.29 4.32 6.65
CA SER A 129 -5.19 4.96 7.35
C SER A 129 -5.02 6.41 6.85
N LYS A 130 -4.59 7.30 7.74
CA LYS A 130 -4.33 8.71 7.37
C LYS A 130 -3.21 8.79 6.30
N PRO A 131 -3.32 9.64 5.27
CA PRO A 131 -2.38 9.68 4.14
C PRO A 131 -1.01 10.29 4.51
N PRO A 132 0.05 10.06 3.70
CA PRO A 132 0.24 9.01 2.71
C PRO A 132 1.46 8.14 3.09
N LEU A 133 1.26 6.86 3.40
CA LEU A 133 2.38 5.92 3.30
C LEU A 133 2.45 5.47 1.85
N PHE A 134 3.64 5.57 1.25
CA PHE A 134 3.95 5.28 -0.16
C PHE A 134 3.71 3.81 -0.57
N MET A 135 3.14 2.99 0.32
CA MET A 135 2.90 1.56 0.11
C MET A 135 1.43 1.25 0.41
N ALA A 136 0.85 0.33 -0.36
CA ALA A 136 -0.52 -0.10 -0.14
C ALA A 136 -0.63 -0.74 1.25
N PHE A 137 -1.57 -0.28 2.06
CA PHE A 137 -1.89 -0.90 3.35
C PHE A 137 -2.63 -2.22 3.08
N GLY A 138 -1.90 -3.32 3.10
CA GLY A 138 -2.48 -4.66 3.14
C GLY A 138 -2.67 -5.10 4.59
N ILE A 139 -3.83 -5.66 4.95
CA ILE A 139 -4.04 -6.33 6.24
C ILE A 139 -3.84 -7.82 6.03
N ILE A 140 -3.04 -8.45 6.88
CA ILE A 140 -2.89 -9.90 6.89
C ILE A 140 -3.88 -10.48 7.90
N ALA A 141 -4.79 -11.34 7.44
CA ALA A 141 -5.75 -12.03 8.29
C ALA A 141 -6.01 -13.45 7.79
N THR A 142 -6.67 -14.25 8.61
CA THR A 142 -7.10 -15.59 8.24
C THR A 142 -8.12 -15.59 7.10
N PRO A 143 -8.22 -16.70 6.34
CA PRO A 143 -7.37 -17.90 6.39
C PRO A 143 -5.97 -17.67 5.77
N GLY A 144 -4.97 -18.44 6.19
CA GLY A 144 -3.69 -18.57 5.46
C GLY A 144 -2.78 -17.34 5.40
N HIS A 145 -2.86 -16.41 6.34
CA HIS A 145 -2.18 -15.11 6.21
C HIS A 145 -2.53 -14.42 4.87
N THR A 146 -3.82 -14.37 4.52
CA THR A 146 -4.30 -13.69 3.32
C THR A 146 -4.08 -12.18 3.44
N VAL A 147 -3.50 -11.57 2.41
CA VAL A 147 -3.36 -10.12 2.28
C VAL A 147 -4.67 -9.54 1.72
N TRP A 148 -5.31 -8.68 2.51
CA TRP A 148 -6.52 -7.95 2.17
C TRP A 148 -6.21 -6.50 1.86
N VAL A 149 -6.73 -5.97 0.76
CA VAL A 149 -6.48 -4.60 0.30
C VAL A 149 -7.77 -3.86 0.05
N GLY A 150 -7.77 -2.55 0.27
CA GLY A 150 -8.89 -1.69 -0.09
C GLY A 150 -9.04 -1.54 -1.60
N GLN A 151 -10.29 -1.55 -2.07
CA GLN A 151 -10.68 -1.19 -3.43
C GLN A 151 -10.61 0.34 -3.58
N LEU A 152 -9.50 0.83 -4.16
CA LEU A 152 -9.21 2.28 -4.22
C LEU A 152 -10.13 3.04 -5.17
N GLU A 153 -10.75 2.33 -6.10
CA GLU A 153 -11.77 2.81 -7.03
C GLU A 153 -13.13 3.06 -6.36
N VAL A 154 -13.35 2.54 -5.15
CA VAL A 154 -14.57 2.77 -4.37
C VAL A 154 -14.32 3.88 -3.34
N PRO A 155 -15.19 4.90 -3.22
CA PRO A 155 -15.03 5.93 -2.20
C PRO A 155 -15.03 5.34 -0.77
N PRO A 156 -14.17 5.83 0.14
CA PRO A 156 -14.27 5.53 1.55
C PRO A 156 -15.66 5.82 2.13
N GLN A 157 -16.10 4.96 3.05
CA GLN A 157 -17.38 5.10 3.72
C GLN A 157 -17.24 4.88 5.23
N THR A 158 -18.13 5.51 6.00
CA THR A 158 -18.25 5.24 7.43
C THR A 158 -19.03 3.95 7.61
N ILE A 159 -18.45 2.98 8.30
CA ILE A 159 -19.10 1.72 8.69
C ILE A 159 -19.23 1.63 10.20
N THR A 160 -20.22 0.88 10.67
CA THR A 160 -20.28 0.37 12.05
C THR A 160 -19.70 -1.03 12.05
N VAL A 161 -18.47 -1.15 12.54
CA VAL A 161 -17.79 -2.44 12.75
C VAL A 161 -18.52 -3.16 13.87
N VAL A 162 -18.72 -4.47 13.70
CA VAL A 162 -19.32 -5.37 14.69
C VAL A 162 -18.38 -6.56 14.98
N SER A 163 -17.50 -6.90 14.05
CA SER A 163 -16.41 -7.84 14.30
C SER A 163 -15.14 -7.51 13.50
N VAL A 164 -14.01 -8.01 13.97
CA VAL A 164 -12.69 -7.87 13.38
C VAL A 164 -12.08 -9.26 13.21
N LEU A 165 -11.58 -9.55 12.01
CA LEU A 165 -10.88 -10.78 11.67
C LEU A 165 -9.37 -10.55 11.67
N ASN A 166 -8.66 -11.26 12.53
CA ASN A 166 -7.20 -11.40 12.54
C ASN A 166 -6.85 -12.88 12.41
N ASP A 167 -6.29 -13.48 13.45
CA ASP A 167 -6.18 -14.93 13.62
C ASP A 167 -7.54 -15.59 13.92
N THR A 168 -8.43 -14.85 14.58
CA THR A 168 -9.80 -15.30 14.91
C THR A 168 -10.79 -14.18 14.65
N CYS A 169 -12.07 -14.54 14.50
CA CYS A 169 -13.12 -13.54 14.46
C CYS A 169 -13.44 -13.06 15.88
N GLN A 170 -13.27 -11.76 16.13
CA GLN A 170 -13.47 -11.16 17.45
C GLN A 170 -14.56 -10.09 17.37
N ALA A 171 -15.53 -10.13 18.29
CA ALA A 171 -16.57 -9.12 18.38
C ALA A 171 -15.96 -7.76 18.80
N SER A 172 -16.30 -6.70 18.08
CA SER A 172 -15.83 -5.36 18.36
C SER A 172 -16.78 -4.35 17.73
N THR A 173 -17.26 -3.39 18.52
CA THR A 173 -18.25 -2.42 18.05
C THR A 173 -17.72 -1.00 18.09
N PHE A 174 -17.51 -0.41 16.92
CA PHE A 174 -17.07 0.98 16.76
C PHE A 174 -17.37 1.49 15.35
N SER A 175 -17.34 2.81 15.14
CA SER A 175 -17.51 3.41 13.81
C SER A 175 -16.17 3.93 13.28
N THR A 176 -15.89 3.68 12.01
CA THR A 176 -14.65 4.15 11.36
C THR A 176 -14.85 4.36 9.87
N TRP A 177 -13.95 5.12 9.26
CA TRP A 177 -13.84 5.23 7.80
C TRP A 177 -13.10 4.02 7.26
N ALA A 178 -13.69 3.34 6.29
CA ALA A 178 -13.14 2.13 5.72
C ALA A 178 -13.40 2.04 4.21
N LEU A 179 -12.58 1.25 3.53
CA LEU A 179 -12.76 0.85 2.14
C LEU A 179 -13.23 -0.61 2.10
N PRO A 180 -14.15 -0.98 1.18
CA PRO A 180 -14.38 -2.38 0.86
C PRO A 180 -13.07 -3.06 0.50
N ALA A 181 -12.83 -4.23 1.08
CA ALA A 181 -11.60 -4.97 0.87
C ALA A 181 -11.79 -6.13 -0.11
N ILE A 182 -10.70 -6.53 -0.76
CA ILE A 182 -10.60 -7.77 -1.55
C ILE A 182 -9.36 -8.55 -1.09
N PRO A 183 -9.41 -9.89 -1.12
CA PRO A 183 -8.22 -10.71 -0.92
C PRO A 183 -7.34 -10.65 -2.19
N VAL A 184 -6.02 -10.52 -2.01
CA VAL A 184 -5.07 -10.48 -3.13
C VAL A 184 -4.27 -11.77 -3.21
N VAL A 185 -3.67 -12.19 -2.09
CA VAL A 185 -2.79 -13.35 -2.06
C VAL A 185 -2.86 -14.05 -0.71
N ASN A 186 -2.80 -15.38 -0.71
CA ASN A 186 -2.62 -16.21 0.47
C ASN A 186 -1.13 -16.54 0.61
N LEU A 187 -0.47 -16.02 1.65
CA LEU A 187 0.98 -16.15 1.80
C LEU A 187 1.41 -17.56 2.22
N ASP A 188 0.54 -18.29 2.94
CA ASP A 188 0.82 -19.67 3.37
C ASP A 188 0.79 -20.67 2.20
N GLU A 189 0.11 -20.34 1.10
CA GLU A 189 0.14 -21.13 -0.13
C GLU A 189 1.45 -20.94 -0.91
N LEU A 190 2.11 -19.79 -0.74
CA LEU A 190 3.33 -19.44 -1.47
C LEU A 190 4.60 -19.78 -0.72
N PHE A 191 4.59 -19.64 0.61
CA PHE A 191 5.79 -19.74 1.42
C PHE A 191 5.56 -20.58 2.67
N LEU A 192 6.61 -21.30 3.09
CA LEU A 192 6.53 -22.15 4.28
C LEU A 192 7.50 -21.70 5.38
N PRO A 193 7.04 -21.61 6.65
CA PRO A 193 7.94 -21.43 7.77
C PRO A 193 8.85 -22.67 8.00
N PRO A 194 9.96 -22.54 8.77
CA PRO A 194 10.42 -21.30 9.38
C PRO A 194 11.08 -20.34 8.39
N PHE A 195 10.83 -19.05 8.59
CA PHE A 195 11.46 -17.97 7.83
C PHE A 195 12.81 -17.58 8.43
N LYS A 196 13.75 -17.18 7.58
CA LYS A 196 15.10 -16.75 8.00
C LYS A 196 15.58 -15.55 7.20
N LEU A 197 16.34 -14.69 7.88
CA LEU A 197 17.17 -13.69 7.22
C LEU A 197 18.37 -14.38 6.55
N ALA A 198 18.64 -14.04 5.30
CA ALA A 198 19.78 -14.52 4.53
C ALA A 198 20.44 -13.35 3.81
N THR A 199 21.73 -13.50 3.53
CA THR A 199 22.43 -12.54 2.68
C THR A 199 22.12 -12.79 1.21
N ASP A 200 21.85 -11.72 0.46
CA ASP A 200 21.62 -11.77 -0.97
C ASP A 200 22.97 -11.86 -1.70
N THR A 201 23.44 -13.10 -1.89
CA THR A 201 24.71 -13.40 -2.57
C THR A 201 24.64 -13.22 -4.10
N THR A 202 23.47 -12.87 -4.63
CA THR A 202 23.24 -12.66 -6.08
C THR A 202 23.80 -11.32 -6.58
N THR A 203 24.27 -10.45 -5.68
CA THR A 203 24.76 -9.09 -5.96
C THR A 203 26.15 -9.01 -6.63
N GLY A 204 26.62 -10.07 -7.27
CA GLY A 204 27.79 -10.02 -8.16
C GLY A 204 27.55 -9.29 -9.50
N VAL A 205 26.33 -8.81 -9.75
CA VAL A 205 25.94 -8.07 -10.96
C VAL A 205 25.48 -6.66 -10.57
N PRO A 206 26.07 -5.58 -11.13
CA PRO A 206 25.63 -4.22 -10.85
C PRO A 206 24.16 -4.03 -11.26
N ASP A 207 23.35 -3.65 -10.28
CA ASP A 207 21.89 -3.60 -10.34
C ASP A 207 21.41 -2.35 -11.11
N HIS A 208 21.18 -2.52 -12.41
CA HIS A 208 20.49 -1.54 -13.26
C HIS A 208 19.28 -2.15 -13.99
N ALA A 209 18.55 -3.06 -13.33
CA ALA A 209 17.20 -3.46 -13.71
C ALA A 209 16.59 -4.36 -12.63
N HIS A 210 16.09 -3.77 -11.55
CA HIS A 210 15.41 -4.53 -10.50
C HIS A 210 14.10 -5.12 -11.05
N THR A 211 14.16 -6.39 -11.45
CA THR A 211 12.99 -7.20 -11.75
C THR A 211 12.46 -7.73 -10.41
N TYR A 212 11.39 -7.10 -9.91
CA TYR A 212 10.65 -7.64 -8.79
C TYR A 212 10.11 -9.02 -9.17
N LEU A 213 10.11 -9.96 -8.21
CA LEU A 213 9.45 -11.25 -8.41
C LEU A 213 7.95 -10.98 -8.50
N THR A 214 7.45 -10.79 -9.72
CA THR A 214 6.02 -10.83 -9.98
C THR A 214 5.56 -12.25 -9.66
N GLY A 215 4.87 -12.42 -8.53
CA GLY A 215 4.06 -13.61 -8.32
C GLY A 215 2.99 -13.63 -9.40
N LYS A 216 3.27 -14.26 -10.55
CA LYS A 216 2.24 -14.55 -11.55
C LYS A 216 1.27 -15.52 -10.91
N GLY A 217 0.17 -15.00 -10.37
CA GLY A 217 -1.03 -15.77 -10.11
C GLY A 217 -1.66 -16.22 -11.42
N GLU A 218 -1.05 -17.18 -12.12
CA GLU A 218 -1.71 -17.91 -13.19
C GLU A 218 -2.67 -18.92 -12.53
N GLY A 219 -3.86 -18.42 -12.18
CA GLY A 219 -4.92 -19.16 -11.51
C GLY A 219 -6.31 -18.77 -12.00
N HIS A 220 -6.52 -18.74 -13.31
CA HIS A 220 -7.88 -18.81 -13.88
C HIS A 220 -8.48 -20.20 -13.61
N ASN A 221 -9.11 -20.38 -12.46
CA ASN A 221 -10.06 -21.46 -12.26
C ASN A 221 -11.48 -20.88 -12.30
N ASN A 222 -12.14 -21.11 -13.44
CA ASN A 222 -13.59 -20.99 -13.56
C ASN A 222 -14.25 -21.86 -12.50
N VAL A 223 -14.78 -21.24 -11.44
CA VAL A 223 -15.72 -21.91 -10.53
C VAL A 223 -17.08 -21.92 -11.23
N THR A 224 -17.31 -22.98 -12.01
CA THR A 224 -18.66 -23.35 -12.44
C THR A 224 -19.40 -23.86 -11.20
N ALA A 225 -20.38 -23.11 -10.72
CA ALA A 225 -21.28 -23.51 -9.65
C ALA A 225 -22.15 -24.68 -10.14
N THR A 226 -21.79 -25.91 -9.80
CA THR A 226 -22.64 -27.08 -10.02
C THR A 226 -23.69 -27.14 -8.91
N THR A 227 -24.93 -26.83 -9.27
CA THR A 227 -26.12 -27.10 -8.46
C THR A 227 -26.37 -28.60 -8.39
N GLY A 228 -26.45 -29.16 -7.19
CA GLY A 228 -26.90 -30.52 -6.91
C GLY A 228 -26.74 -30.79 -5.42
N GLY A 229 -27.66 -31.40 -4.70
CA GLY A 229 -28.94 -32.00 -5.01
C GLY A 229 -29.53 -32.43 -3.68
N MET A 230 -30.84 -32.26 -3.56
CA MET A 230 -31.68 -32.67 -2.45
C MET A 230 -31.49 -34.18 -2.16
N ILE A 231 -31.15 -34.55 -0.91
CA ILE A 231 -31.37 -35.90 -0.41
C ILE A 231 -32.36 -35.82 0.74
N ARG A 232 -33.58 -36.32 0.45
CA ARG A 232 -34.52 -36.80 1.47
C ARG A 232 -34.03 -38.16 1.97
N ARG A 233 -33.99 -38.34 3.28
CA ARG A 233 -34.70 -39.39 4.02
C ARG A 233 -34.70 -39.02 5.49
#